data_AF-A0A2W6BLH8-F1
#
_entry.id   AF-A0A2W6BLH8-F1
#
_cell.length_a   1.000
_cell.length_b   1.000
_cell.length_c   1.000
_cell.angle_alpha   90.00
_cell.angle_beta   90.00
_cell.angle_gamma   90.00
#
_symmetry.space_group_name_H-M   'P 1'
#
loop_
_entity.id
_entity.type
_entity.pdbx_description
1 polymer ?
#
loop_
_entity_poly.entity_id
_entity_poly.type
_entity_poly.pdbx_seq_one_letter_code
_entity_poly.pdbx_strand_id
1 'polypeptide(L)'
;MVNKQSSKARTSDCLEDLEQDAHAVILQIEALDARLVAGPGSAAPIDRVLDLLIQQVLPHLHAEEAVLFPAVEDALQQPEATTALRVQHAELMRLVEELGMLSNNAQPERLHGAEMGRFHRNLDALRGLLSRHLQEERAVCGRALCDTLGPDEIAGLLRAMAEAEERARQDIVLVALPWRDPTEAVALRPNPRATQPLVFRLVDLERKLKEGEI
;
A
#
# COMPACT_ATOMS: atom_id res chain seq x y z
N MET A 1 41.77 -5.32 -14.74
CA MET A 1 40.85 -4.18 -14.78
C MET A 1 39.46 -4.74 -15.05
N VAL A 2 38.66 -4.93 -14.00
CA VAL A 2 37.35 -5.59 -14.09
C VAL A 2 36.30 -4.56 -14.55
N ASN A 3 35.39 -5.05 -15.37
CA ASN A 3 34.57 -4.33 -16.33
C ASN A 3 33.44 -3.49 -15.66
N LYS A 4 33.74 -2.24 -15.28
CA LYS A 4 32.77 -1.30 -14.66
C LYS A 4 31.53 -1.04 -15.54
N GLN A 5 31.64 -1.15 -16.87
CA GLN A 5 30.52 -0.91 -17.79
C GLN A 5 29.47 -2.03 -17.76
N SER A 6 29.87 -3.28 -17.59
CA SER A 6 28.91 -4.41 -17.54
C SER A 6 28.17 -4.48 -16.20
N SER A 7 28.78 -3.95 -15.14
CA SER A 7 28.17 -3.85 -13.81
C SER A 7 27.11 -2.76 -13.73
N LYS A 8 27.33 -1.62 -14.40
CA LYS A 8 26.41 -0.48 -14.38
C LYS A 8 25.10 -0.73 -15.15
N ALA A 9 25.15 -1.60 -16.17
CA ALA A 9 23.97 -2.03 -16.91
C ALA A 9 23.04 -2.90 -16.04
N ARG A 10 23.58 -3.88 -15.31
CA ARG A 10 22.78 -4.77 -14.45
C ARG A 10 22.11 -4.07 -13.27
N THR A 11 22.73 -3.01 -12.75
CA THR A 11 22.17 -2.19 -11.68
C THR A 11 21.03 -1.30 -12.17
N SER A 12 21.04 -0.89 -13.46
CA SER A 12 19.91 -0.23 -14.10
C SER A 12 18.73 -1.20 -14.20
N ASP A 13 18.99 -2.41 -14.69
CA ASP A 13 17.96 -3.44 -14.90
C ASP A 13 17.22 -3.81 -13.60
N CYS A 14 17.92 -3.94 -12.46
CA CYS A 14 17.29 -4.35 -11.20
C CYS A 14 16.42 -3.26 -10.53
N LEU A 15 16.73 -1.97 -10.75
CA LEU A 15 15.87 -0.88 -10.31
C LEU A 15 14.64 -0.75 -11.23
N GLU A 16 14.81 -1.05 -12.52
CA GLU A 16 13.70 -1.10 -13.48
C GLU A 16 12.69 -2.20 -13.13
N ASP A 17 13.12 -3.35 -12.60
CA ASP A 17 12.21 -4.42 -12.14
C ASP A 17 11.31 -3.97 -10.97
N LEU A 18 11.87 -3.27 -9.98
CA LEU A 18 11.12 -2.68 -8.85
C LEU A 18 10.11 -1.63 -9.31
N GLU A 19 10.54 -0.77 -10.24
CA GLU A 19 9.67 0.24 -10.85
C GLU A 19 8.53 -0.39 -11.66
N GLN A 20 8.79 -1.51 -12.34
CA GLN A 20 7.77 -2.23 -13.11
C GLN A 20 6.69 -2.82 -12.20
N ASP A 21 7.07 -3.39 -11.07
CA ASP A 21 6.12 -3.96 -10.10
C ASP A 21 5.21 -2.87 -9.52
N ALA A 22 5.78 -1.73 -9.12
CA ALA A 22 5.00 -0.61 -8.59
C ALA A 22 4.10 0.06 -9.64
N HIS A 23 4.56 0.17 -10.88
CA HIS A 23 3.74 0.70 -11.99
C HIS A 23 2.59 -0.25 -12.33
N ALA A 24 2.81 -1.56 -12.25
CA ALA A 24 1.76 -2.56 -12.43
C ALA A 24 0.65 -2.44 -11.37
N VAL A 25 0.99 -2.09 -10.13
CA VAL A 25 -0.01 -1.83 -9.07
C VAL A 25 -0.90 -0.64 -9.40
N ILE A 26 -0.33 0.46 -9.87
CA ILE A 26 -1.10 1.65 -10.26
C ILE A 26 -2.08 1.32 -11.39
N LEU A 27 -1.63 0.60 -12.42
CA LEU A 27 -2.49 0.18 -13.53
C LEU A 27 -3.63 -0.76 -13.08
N GLN A 28 -3.37 -1.62 -12.10
CA GLN A 28 -4.41 -2.48 -11.51
C GLN A 28 -5.46 -1.67 -10.76
N ILE A 29 -5.04 -0.67 -9.97
CA ILE A 29 -5.96 0.24 -9.27
C ILE A 29 -6.82 1.01 -10.27
N GLU A 30 -6.23 1.50 -11.37
CA GLU A 30 -6.97 2.19 -12.44
C GLU A 30 -7.99 1.29 -13.14
N ALA A 31 -7.61 0.05 -13.44
CA ALA A 31 -8.53 -0.91 -14.03
C ALA A 31 -9.69 -1.25 -13.10
N LEU A 32 -9.46 -1.29 -11.78
CA LEU A 32 -10.52 -1.52 -10.79
C LEU A 32 -11.44 -0.31 -10.63
N ASP A 33 -10.89 0.91 -10.64
CA ASP A 33 -11.69 2.14 -10.60
C ASP A 33 -12.61 2.26 -11.83
N ALA A 34 -12.08 2.00 -13.03
CA ALA A 34 -12.89 1.99 -14.25
C ALA A 34 -14.07 1.00 -14.17
N ARG A 35 -13.89 -0.14 -13.47
CA ARG A 35 -14.94 -1.12 -13.24
C ARG A 35 -15.97 -0.65 -12.19
N LEU A 36 -15.57 0.14 -11.21
CA LEU A 36 -16.48 0.78 -10.25
C LEU A 36 -17.38 1.81 -10.94
N VAL A 37 -16.83 2.58 -11.89
CA VAL A 37 -17.59 3.57 -12.67
C VAL A 37 -18.57 2.90 -13.65
N ALA A 38 -18.22 1.72 -14.19
CA ALA A 38 -18.97 1.05 -15.25
C ALA A 38 -20.28 0.34 -14.80
N GLY A 39 -20.57 0.23 -13.51
CA GLY A 39 -21.82 -0.38 -13.06
C GLY A 39 -22.11 -0.21 -11.57
N PRO A 40 -23.33 0.22 -11.18
CA PRO A 40 -23.72 0.25 -9.78
C PRO A 40 -24.02 -1.18 -9.30
N GLY A 41 -23.36 -1.63 -8.23
CA GLY A 41 -23.91 -2.71 -7.41
C GLY A 41 -23.02 -3.90 -7.04
N SER A 42 -21.69 -3.76 -6.95
CA SER A 42 -20.92 -4.77 -6.20
C SER A 42 -19.80 -4.13 -5.39
N ALA A 43 -19.69 -4.47 -4.11
CA ALA A 43 -18.54 -4.16 -3.26
C ALA A 43 -17.24 -4.85 -3.73
N ALA A 44 -17.35 -5.91 -4.54
CA ALA A 44 -16.22 -6.72 -4.99
C ALA A 44 -15.02 -5.95 -5.61
N PRO A 45 -15.16 -4.89 -6.43
CA PRO A 45 -14.02 -4.14 -6.94
C PRO A 45 -13.41 -3.22 -5.88
N ILE A 46 -14.16 -2.81 -4.85
CA ILE A 46 -13.63 -2.06 -3.69
C ILE A 46 -12.77 -2.99 -2.84
N ASP A 47 -13.27 -4.18 -2.54
CA ASP A 47 -12.52 -5.18 -1.78
C ASP A 47 -11.22 -5.55 -2.51
N ARG A 48 -11.27 -5.70 -3.84
CA ARG A 48 -10.08 -5.92 -4.68
C ARG A 48 -9.07 -4.77 -4.60
N VAL A 49 -9.53 -3.52 -4.56
CA VAL A 49 -8.63 -2.36 -4.41
C VAL A 49 -7.97 -2.41 -3.04
N LEU A 50 -8.75 -2.64 -1.98
CA LEU A 50 -8.23 -2.75 -0.63
C LEU A 50 -7.25 -3.92 -0.50
N ASP A 51 -7.55 -5.07 -1.09
CA ASP A 51 -6.65 -6.22 -1.13
C ASP A 51 -5.31 -5.85 -1.76
N LEU A 52 -5.31 -5.15 -2.91
CA LEU A 52 -4.05 -4.71 -3.54
C LEU A 52 -3.26 -3.76 -2.66
N LEU A 53 -3.93 -2.76 -2.07
CA LEU A 53 -3.28 -1.78 -1.20
C LEU A 53 -2.68 -2.46 0.04
N ILE A 54 -3.43 -3.39 0.63
CA ILE A 54 -3.06 -4.07 1.85
C ILE A 54 -1.97 -5.11 1.58
N GLN A 55 -2.08 -5.92 0.53
CA GLN A 55 -1.18 -7.06 0.26
C GLN A 55 0.12 -6.68 -0.46
N GLN A 56 0.11 -5.59 -1.22
CA GLN A 56 1.24 -5.20 -2.06
C GLN A 56 1.80 -3.85 -1.62
N VAL A 57 0.97 -2.80 -1.54
CA VAL A 57 1.47 -1.44 -1.28
C VAL A 57 1.98 -1.29 0.15
N LEU A 58 1.17 -1.56 1.18
CA LEU A 58 1.59 -1.32 2.57
C LEU A 58 2.84 -2.12 3.00
N PRO A 59 2.97 -3.42 2.68
CA PRO A 59 4.19 -4.18 2.99
C PRO A 59 5.42 -3.58 2.32
N HIS A 60 5.28 -3.09 1.09
CA HIS A 60 6.35 -2.47 0.32
C HIS A 60 6.85 -1.19 0.99
N LEU A 61 5.94 -0.25 1.30
CA LEU A 61 6.28 1.00 1.99
C LEU A 61 6.98 0.75 3.34
N HIS A 62 6.54 -0.27 4.08
CA HIS A 62 7.16 -0.64 5.34
C HIS A 62 8.58 -1.21 5.14
N ALA A 63 8.76 -2.02 4.11
CA ALA A 63 10.06 -2.56 3.76
C ALA A 63 11.03 -1.44 3.36
N GLU A 64 10.57 -0.46 2.58
CA GLU A 64 11.40 0.69 2.16
C GLU A 64 11.91 1.45 3.37
N GLU A 65 11.03 1.78 4.31
CA GLU A 65 11.40 2.49 5.54
C GLU A 65 12.40 1.71 6.40
N ALA A 66 12.26 0.38 6.43
CA ALA A 66 13.12 -0.49 7.23
C ALA A 66 14.49 -0.76 6.59
N VAL A 67 14.59 -0.72 5.27
CA VAL A 67 15.77 -1.21 4.52
C VAL A 67 16.29 -0.18 3.52
N LEU A 68 15.46 0.28 2.58
CA LEU A 68 15.90 1.17 1.51
C LEU A 68 16.30 2.54 2.02
N PHE A 69 15.45 3.17 2.82
CA PHE A 69 15.66 4.54 3.26
C PHE A 69 16.92 4.71 4.13
N PRO A 70 17.22 3.81 5.10
CA PRO A 70 18.50 3.84 5.79
C PRO A 70 19.69 3.72 4.82
N ALA A 71 19.64 2.79 3.87
CA ALA A 71 20.72 2.60 2.91
C ALA A 71 20.92 3.82 1.99
N VAL A 72 19.85 4.50 1.60
CA VAL A 72 19.87 5.72 0.80
C VAL A 72 20.44 6.91 1.58
N GLU A 73 20.00 7.10 2.83
CA GLU A 73 20.50 8.17 3.69
C GLU A 73 22.00 7.99 4.00
N ASP A 74 22.43 6.74 4.23
CA ASP A 74 23.84 6.38 4.40
C ASP A 74 24.64 6.61 3.11
N ALA A 75 24.14 6.17 1.95
CA ALA A 75 24.79 6.38 0.66
C ALA A 75 24.99 7.88 0.34
N LEU A 76 23.99 8.70 0.62
CA LEU A 76 24.04 10.15 0.38
C LEU A 76 24.77 10.92 1.49
N GLN A 77 25.08 10.27 2.63
CA GLN A 77 25.58 10.92 3.85
C GLN A 77 24.68 12.10 4.28
N GLN A 78 23.38 11.94 4.08
CA GLN A 78 22.36 12.94 4.35
C GLN A 78 21.25 12.30 5.17
N PRO A 79 21.34 12.38 6.51
CA PRO A 79 20.21 12.07 7.38
C PRO A 79 19.01 12.88 6.90
N GLU A 80 17.82 12.27 6.87
CA GLU A 80 16.57 12.89 6.42
C GLU A 80 16.40 13.06 4.90
N ALA A 81 17.30 12.53 4.06
CA ALA A 81 17.14 12.56 2.60
C ALA A 81 15.84 11.92 2.10
N THR A 82 15.24 11.02 2.90
CA THR A 82 13.98 10.34 2.57
C THR A 82 12.78 10.82 3.40
N THR A 83 12.92 11.93 4.16
CA THR A 83 11.82 12.47 4.98
C THR A 83 10.57 12.81 4.17
N ALA A 84 10.73 13.36 2.96
CA ALA A 84 9.61 13.64 2.08
C ALA A 84 8.82 12.36 1.71
N LEU A 85 9.53 11.26 1.44
CA LEU A 85 8.92 9.96 1.13
C LEU A 85 8.18 9.39 2.34
N ARG A 86 8.77 9.45 3.54
CA ARG A 86 8.08 9.02 4.78
C ARG A 86 6.80 9.80 5.06
N VAL A 87 6.79 11.11 4.79
CA VAL A 87 5.56 11.92 4.89
C VAL A 87 4.51 11.45 3.88
N GLN A 88 4.92 11.06 2.67
CA GLN A 88 4.01 10.48 1.68
C GLN A 88 3.47 9.11 2.12
N HIS A 89 4.29 8.26 2.74
CA HIS A 89 3.85 6.96 3.29
C HIS A 89 2.76 7.13 4.34
N ALA A 90 2.96 8.06 5.28
CA ALA A 90 1.95 8.37 6.30
C ALA A 90 0.62 8.82 5.68
N GLU A 91 0.66 9.63 4.62
CA GLU A 91 -0.55 10.06 3.92
C GLU A 91 -1.19 8.92 3.09
N LEU A 92 -0.39 8.05 2.46
CA LEU A 92 -0.88 6.85 1.79
C LEU A 92 -1.61 5.93 2.78
N MET A 93 -1.01 5.66 3.94
CA MET A 93 -1.64 4.87 4.99
C MET A 93 -2.97 5.47 5.44
N ARG A 94 -3.01 6.79 5.67
CA ARG A 94 -4.23 7.51 6.06
C ARG A 94 -5.34 7.35 5.01
N LEU A 95 -5.00 7.45 3.72
CA LEU A 95 -5.95 7.24 2.62
C LEU A 95 -6.45 5.80 2.54
N VAL A 96 -5.57 4.81 2.75
CA VAL A 96 -5.93 3.38 2.81
C VAL A 96 -6.89 3.11 3.97
N GLU A 97 -6.63 3.68 5.15
CA GLU A 97 -7.51 3.57 6.31
C GLU A 97 -8.90 4.19 6.03
N GLU A 98 -8.94 5.37 5.40
CA GLU A 98 -10.20 5.99 5.01
C GLU A 98 -10.99 5.16 3.99
N LEU A 99 -10.32 4.57 3.00
CA LEU A 99 -10.94 3.67 2.03
C LEU A 99 -11.47 2.41 2.72
N GLY A 100 -10.72 1.86 3.69
CA GLY A 100 -11.15 0.72 4.50
C GLY A 100 -12.39 1.03 5.34
N MET A 101 -12.44 2.21 5.96
CA MET A 101 -13.63 2.67 6.68
C MET A 101 -14.84 2.85 5.74
N LEU A 102 -14.65 3.46 4.57
CA LEU A 102 -15.72 3.64 3.58
C LEU A 102 -16.25 2.30 3.07
N SER A 103 -15.38 1.30 2.88
CA SER A 103 -15.80 -0.05 2.50
C SER A 103 -16.58 -0.75 3.62
N ASN A 104 -16.06 -0.73 4.86
CA ASN A 104 -16.72 -1.40 5.98
C ASN A 104 -18.07 -0.76 6.40
N ASN A 105 -18.25 0.53 6.09
CA ASN A 105 -19.51 1.25 6.34
C ASN A 105 -20.53 1.07 5.21
N ALA A 106 -20.10 0.57 4.04
CA ALA A 106 -20.99 0.25 2.95
C ALA A 106 -21.77 -1.03 3.25
N GLN A 107 -23.09 -0.95 3.35
CA GLN A 107 -23.87 -2.18 3.18
C GLN A 107 -23.58 -2.74 1.77
N PRO A 108 -23.47 -4.07 1.59
CA PRO A 108 -23.14 -4.71 0.31
C PRO A 108 -24.01 -4.25 -0.87
N GLU A 109 -25.20 -3.72 -0.56
CA GLU A 109 -26.20 -3.32 -1.54
C GLU A 109 -26.15 -1.83 -1.90
N ARG A 110 -25.58 -0.91 -1.09
CA ARG A 110 -25.65 0.55 -1.36
C ARG A 110 -24.55 1.37 -0.68
N LEU A 111 -23.44 1.60 -1.38
CA LEU A 111 -22.75 2.89 -1.26
C LEU A 111 -23.66 3.95 -1.86
N HIS A 112 -24.17 4.87 -1.05
CA HIS A 112 -24.99 5.97 -1.56
C HIS A 112 -24.12 6.95 -2.36
N GLY A 113 -24.69 7.71 -3.29
CA GLY A 113 -23.91 8.53 -4.24
C GLY A 113 -22.88 9.50 -3.62
N ALA A 114 -23.11 9.97 -2.40
CA ALA A 114 -22.15 10.80 -1.67
C ALA A 114 -20.94 10.01 -1.12
N GLU A 115 -21.17 8.77 -0.67
CA GLU A 115 -20.14 7.85 -0.17
C GLU A 115 -19.31 7.31 -1.33
N MET A 116 -19.95 6.92 -2.43
CA MET A 116 -19.25 6.54 -3.66
C MET A 116 -18.42 7.69 -4.22
N GLY A 117 -18.96 8.92 -4.19
CA GLY A 117 -18.19 10.11 -4.56
C GLY A 117 -17.00 10.39 -3.65
N ARG A 118 -17.11 10.11 -2.34
CA ARG A 118 -15.98 10.16 -1.40
C ARG A 118 -14.94 9.08 -1.72
N PHE A 119 -15.40 7.86 -1.99
CA PHE A 119 -14.55 6.73 -2.35
C PHE A 119 -13.70 7.05 -3.58
N HIS A 120 -14.32 7.49 -4.69
CA HIS A 120 -13.58 7.86 -5.90
C HIS A 120 -12.58 8.99 -5.66
N ARG A 121 -12.93 10.03 -4.89
CA ARG A 121 -11.99 11.10 -4.57
C ARG A 121 -10.79 10.61 -3.77
N ASN A 122 -11.02 9.71 -2.81
CA ASN A 122 -9.94 9.12 -2.03
C ASN A 122 -9.06 8.21 -2.90
N LEU A 123 -9.66 7.47 -3.83
CA LEU A 123 -8.93 6.63 -4.77
C LEU A 123 -8.09 7.46 -5.75
N ASP A 124 -8.64 8.55 -6.28
CA ASP A 124 -7.92 9.50 -7.12
C ASP A 124 -6.77 10.17 -6.38
N ALA A 125 -7.00 10.58 -5.13
CA ALA A 125 -5.95 11.13 -4.27
C ALA A 125 -4.82 10.12 -4.04
N LEU A 126 -5.18 8.86 -3.75
CA LEU A 126 -4.23 7.77 -3.55
C LEU A 126 -3.42 7.48 -4.82
N ARG A 127 -4.05 7.42 -5.99
CA ARG A 127 -3.38 7.25 -7.29
C ARG A 127 -2.40 8.38 -7.59
N GLY A 128 -2.84 9.62 -7.38
CA GLY A 128 -2.01 10.80 -7.60
C GLY A 128 -0.81 10.83 -6.66
N LEU A 129 -1.01 10.42 -5.41
CA LEU A 129 0.06 10.33 -4.42
C LEU A 129 1.04 9.20 -4.72
N LEU A 130 0.56 7.98 -5.03
CA LEU A 130 1.40 6.85 -5.44
C LEU A 130 2.26 7.19 -6.66
N SER A 131 1.65 7.79 -7.69
CA SER A 131 2.37 8.19 -8.91
C SER A 131 3.49 9.17 -8.62
N ARG A 132 3.25 10.16 -7.75
CA ARG A 132 4.26 11.13 -7.32
C ARG A 132 5.34 10.46 -6.49
N HIS A 133 4.93 9.62 -5.54
CA HIS A 133 5.82 8.90 -4.65
C HIS A 133 6.83 8.06 -5.43
N LEU A 134 6.39 7.26 -6.41
CA LEU A 134 7.30 6.48 -7.26
C LEU A 134 8.27 7.36 -8.06
N GLN A 135 7.81 8.50 -8.58
CA GLN A 135 8.69 9.42 -9.30
C GLN A 135 9.77 10.00 -8.39
N GLU A 136 9.40 10.37 -7.16
CA GLU A 136 10.32 10.95 -6.20
C GLU A 136 11.28 9.90 -5.62
N GLU A 137 10.78 8.71 -5.29
CA GLU A 137 11.59 7.58 -4.87
C GLU A 137 12.64 7.26 -5.94
N ARG A 138 12.23 7.11 -7.21
CA ARG A 138 13.16 6.89 -8.32
C ARG A 138 14.25 7.96 -8.38
N ALA A 139 13.88 9.23 -8.22
CA ALA A 139 14.83 10.33 -8.27
C ALA A 139 15.82 10.32 -7.11
N VAL A 140 15.37 9.98 -5.89
CA VAL A 140 16.20 9.98 -4.68
C VAL A 140 17.03 8.69 -4.60
N CYS A 141 16.40 7.54 -4.68
CA CYS A 141 17.02 6.22 -4.60
C CYS A 141 17.92 5.95 -5.81
N GLY A 142 17.49 6.31 -7.02
CA GLY A 142 18.31 6.17 -8.23
C GLY A 142 19.61 6.97 -8.14
N ARG A 143 19.57 8.20 -7.61
CA ARG A 143 20.77 9.01 -7.36
C ARG A 143 21.68 8.37 -6.31
N ALA A 144 21.11 7.87 -5.21
CA ALA A 144 21.89 7.29 -4.13
C ALA A 144 22.56 5.97 -4.55
N LEU A 145 21.77 5.03 -5.06
CA LEU A 145 22.21 3.65 -5.27
C LEU A 145 23.12 3.51 -6.49
N CYS A 146 22.80 4.15 -7.63
CA CYS A 146 23.58 4.01 -8.86
C CYS A 146 24.96 4.68 -8.79
N ASP A 147 25.12 5.70 -7.95
CA ASP A 147 26.35 6.48 -7.85
C ASP A 147 27.28 5.96 -6.74
N THR A 148 26.75 5.19 -5.78
CA THR A 148 27.51 4.78 -4.57
C THR A 148 27.69 3.29 -4.41
N LEU A 149 26.70 2.46 -4.78
CA LEU A 149 26.73 1.04 -4.51
C LEU A 149 27.21 0.21 -5.71
N GLY A 150 27.95 -0.84 -5.39
CA GLY A 150 28.28 -1.90 -6.33
C GLY A 150 27.10 -2.84 -6.61
N PRO A 151 27.21 -3.69 -7.64
CA PRO A 151 26.13 -4.59 -8.06
C PRO A 151 25.78 -5.64 -6.99
N ASP A 152 26.78 -6.13 -6.24
CA ASP A 152 26.58 -7.13 -5.20
C ASP A 152 25.90 -6.53 -3.96
N GLU A 153 26.19 -5.25 -3.67
CA GLU A 153 25.55 -4.49 -2.60
C GLU A 153 24.09 -4.19 -2.94
N ILE A 154 23.81 -3.77 -4.18
CA ILE A 154 22.45 -3.60 -4.68
C ILE A 154 21.69 -4.93 -4.62
N ALA A 155 22.26 -6.04 -5.09
CA ALA A 155 21.62 -7.34 -5.00
C ALA A 155 21.37 -7.79 -3.54
N GLY A 156 22.25 -7.41 -2.62
CA GLY A 156 22.06 -7.62 -1.19
C GLY A 156 20.90 -6.81 -0.62
N LEU A 157 20.83 -5.52 -0.98
CA LEU A 157 19.76 -4.61 -0.59
C LEU A 157 18.40 -5.11 -1.08
N LEU A 158 18.32 -5.53 -2.33
CA LEU A 158 17.08 -6.07 -2.93
C LEU A 158 16.60 -7.36 -2.25
N ARG A 159 17.51 -8.23 -1.84
CA ARG A 159 17.13 -9.41 -1.04
C ARG A 159 16.61 -9.03 0.35
N ALA A 160 17.30 -8.11 1.02
CA ALA A 160 16.87 -7.62 2.33
C ALA A 160 15.49 -6.92 2.25
N MET A 161 15.24 -6.22 1.14
CA MET A 161 13.96 -5.59 0.81
C MET A 161 12.84 -6.63 0.68
N ALA A 162 13.03 -7.64 -0.16
CA ALA A 162 12.04 -8.71 -0.34
C ALA A 162 11.76 -9.46 0.98
N GLU A 163 12.77 -9.72 1.79
CA GLU A 163 12.60 -10.33 3.12
C GLU A 163 11.83 -9.43 4.09
N ALA A 164 12.09 -8.12 4.06
CA ALA A 164 11.36 -7.15 4.88
C ALA A 164 9.91 -7.01 4.45
N GLU A 165 9.63 -7.02 3.15
CA GLU A 165 8.26 -6.99 2.62
C GLU A 165 7.47 -8.24 3.03
N GLU A 166 8.06 -9.42 2.92
CA GLU A 166 7.42 -10.67 3.34
C GLU A 166 7.11 -10.67 4.84
N ARG A 167 8.03 -10.19 5.68
CA ARG A 167 7.79 -10.02 7.11
C ARG A 167 6.66 -9.03 7.38
N ALA A 168 6.69 -7.86 6.72
CA ALA A 168 5.65 -6.85 6.85
C ALA A 168 4.28 -7.42 6.45
N ARG A 169 4.20 -8.24 5.41
CA ARG A 169 2.96 -8.90 4.99
C ARG A 169 2.40 -9.84 6.07
N GLN A 170 3.25 -10.42 6.90
CA GLN A 170 2.83 -11.28 8.01
C GLN A 170 2.41 -10.49 9.25
N ASP A 171 3.00 -9.31 9.45
CA ASP A 171 2.85 -8.49 10.65
C ASP A 171 1.79 -7.38 10.53
N ILE A 172 1.49 -6.89 9.32
CA ILE A 172 0.48 -5.85 9.13
C ILE A 172 -0.89 -6.38 9.54
N VAL A 173 -1.53 -5.61 10.43
CA VAL A 173 -2.82 -5.92 11.03
C VAL A 173 -3.80 -4.80 10.68
N LEU A 174 -4.88 -5.15 9.98
CA LEU A 174 -5.97 -4.21 9.75
C LEU A 174 -6.94 -4.25 10.93
N VAL A 175 -7.24 -3.09 11.50
CA VAL A 175 -8.23 -2.94 12.56
C VAL A 175 -9.47 -2.23 12.02
N ALA A 176 -10.54 -2.99 11.77
CA ALA A 176 -11.81 -2.44 11.34
C ALA A 176 -12.80 -2.35 12.52
N LEU A 177 -13.42 -1.19 12.72
CA LEU A 177 -14.55 -1.06 13.65
C LEU A 177 -15.85 -1.35 12.91
N PRO A 178 -16.69 -2.31 13.34
CA PRO A 178 -17.95 -2.61 12.67
C PRO A 178 -18.89 -1.40 12.71
N TRP A 179 -19.42 -1.00 11.54
CA TRP A 179 -20.46 0.03 11.43
C TRP A 179 -21.78 -0.46 12.03
N ARG A 180 -22.58 0.47 12.57
CA ARG A 180 -23.95 0.17 13.03
C ARG A 180 -24.92 1.18 12.45
N ASP A 181 -26.04 0.69 11.95
CA ASP A 181 -27.20 1.55 11.69
C ASP A 181 -27.61 2.25 13.00
N PRO A 182 -27.82 3.58 12.97
CA PRO A 182 -28.41 4.29 14.10
C PRO A 182 -29.90 3.91 14.18
N THR A 183 -30.19 2.70 14.66
CA THR A 183 -31.55 2.31 15.03
C THR A 183 -31.83 2.81 16.45
N GLU A 184 -33.05 3.31 16.67
CA GLU A 184 -33.55 3.95 17.90
C GLU A 184 -33.42 3.08 19.19
N ALA A 185 -32.88 1.87 19.10
CA ALA A 185 -32.82 0.88 20.18
C ALA A 185 -31.44 0.72 20.86
N VAL A 186 -30.45 1.59 20.62
CA VAL A 186 -29.16 1.54 21.35
C VAL A 186 -29.31 1.93 22.84
N ALA A 187 -30.49 2.41 23.26
CA ALA A 187 -30.70 2.92 24.60
C ALA A 187 -30.68 1.88 25.74
N LEU A 188 -30.67 0.55 25.51
CA LEU A 188 -30.98 -0.35 26.63
C LEU A 188 -29.93 -1.36 27.12
N ARG A 189 -28.94 -1.84 26.34
CA ARG A 189 -27.78 -2.57 26.94
C ARG A 189 -26.52 -2.47 26.07
N PRO A 190 -25.37 -2.06 26.63
CA PRO A 190 -24.09 -2.16 25.93
C PRO A 190 -23.74 -3.65 25.76
N ASN A 191 -23.68 -4.13 24.52
CA ASN A 191 -23.09 -5.43 24.20
C ASN A 191 -21.59 -5.22 23.97
N PRO A 192 -20.71 -5.66 24.90
CA PRO A 192 -19.28 -5.40 24.82
C PRO A 192 -18.57 -6.17 23.71
N ARG A 193 -19.18 -7.23 23.15
CA ARG A 193 -18.61 -7.96 21.99
C ARG A 193 -18.87 -7.24 20.67
N ALA A 194 -19.94 -6.48 20.58
CA ALA A 194 -20.37 -5.84 19.34
C ALA A 194 -19.66 -4.48 19.08
N THR A 195 -18.81 -4.01 20.00
CA THR A 195 -17.97 -2.81 19.85
C THR A 195 -16.49 -3.16 19.76
N GLN A 196 -16.16 -4.45 19.65
CA GLN A 196 -14.77 -4.87 19.58
C GLN A 196 -14.22 -4.57 18.19
N PRO A 197 -13.06 -3.90 18.10
CA PRO A 197 -12.32 -3.83 16.85
C PRO A 197 -12.06 -5.23 16.32
N LEU A 198 -12.36 -5.43 15.04
CA LEU A 198 -11.94 -6.63 14.33
C LEU A 198 -10.48 -6.44 13.93
N VAL A 199 -9.63 -7.31 14.46
CA VAL A 199 -8.18 -7.28 14.27
C VAL A 199 -7.84 -8.44 13.36
N PHE A 200 -7.38 -8.16 12.14
CA PHE A 200 -7.00 -9.17 11.17
C PHE A 200 -5.52 -9.04 10.85
N ARG A 201 -4.76 -10.13 10.96
CA ARG A 201 -3.48 -10.22 10.25
C ARG A 201 -3.76 -10.36 8.77
N LEU A 202 -2.92 -9.77 7.93
CA LEU A 202 -3.05 -9.85 6.47
C LEU A 202 -3.25 -11.28 5.94
N VAL A 203 -2.47 -12.23 6.47
CA VAL A 203 -2.53 -13.65 6.10
C VAL A 203 -3.86 -14.32 6.45
N ASP A 204 -4.53 -13.82 7.49
CA ASP A 204 -5.82 -14.33 7.95
C ASP A 204 -6.98 -13.68 7.16
N LEU A 205 -6.80 -12.46 6.67
CA LEU A 205 -7.77 -11.74 5.83
C LEU A 205 -7.92 -12.42 4.46
N GLU A 206 -6.82 -12.77 3.79
CA GLU A 206 -6.87 -13.47 2.49
C GLU A 206 -7.71 -14.75 2.53
N ARG A 207 -7.60 -15.51 3.63
CA ARG A 207 -8.32 -16.77 3.81
C ARG A 207 -9.81 -16.52 4.01
N LYS A 208 -10.16 -15.60 4.91
CA LYS A 208 -11.56 -15.29 5.22
C LYS A 208 -12.32 -14.66 4.04
N LEU A 209 -11.64 -13.84 3.23
CA LEU A 209 -12.20 -13.26 2.01
C LEU A 209 -12.39 -14.30 0.89
N LYS A 210 -11.45 -15.26 0.75
CA LYS A 210 -11.63 -16.41 -0.17
C LYS A 210 -12.77 -17.33 0.25
N GLU A 211 -13.03 -17.44 1.54
CA GLU A 211 -14.07 -18.29 2.12
C GLU A 211 -15.45 -17.59 2.20
N GLY A 212 -15.54 -16.29 1.90
CA GLY A 212 -16.78 -15.51 2.00
C GLY A 212 -17.31 -15.39 3.43
N GLU A 213 -16.42 -15.50 4.42
CA GLU A 213 -16.77 -15.42 5.86
C GLU A 213 -16.84 -13.98 6.38
N ILE A 214 -16.59 -13.00 5.51
CA ILE A 214 -16.73 -11.56 5.74
C ILE A 214 -17.52 -10.97 4.58
#